data_AF-A0AAD6IC89-F1
#
_entry.id   AF-A0AAD6IC89-F1
#
_cell.length_a   1.000
_cell.length_b   1.000
_cell.length_c   1.000
_cell.angle_alpha   90.00
_cell.angle_beta   90.00
_cell.angle_gamma   90.00
#
_symmetry.space_group_name_H-M   'P 1'
#
loop_
_entity.id
_entity.type
_entity.pdbx_description
1 polymer ?
#
loop_
_entity_poly.entity_id
_entity_poly.type
_entity_poly.pdbx_seq_one_letter_code
_entity_poly.pdbx_strand_id
1 'polypeptide(L)'
;MFLGGKVHNEVATIRYIQENITLKLWCDDVKPSNVLLYEKLQIVGLIDWEFTYAAPTAISSAPPWWLLIEQPDWPYCIEAWMKVRDYRLQAFLKVLIKHEDALLRYGQLEEGQILSGPMRKNLAFDAIFWQKLDPRFFGSVESPGDAWLKGLSWLLRKRKKSMESLVEHKL
;
A
#
# COMPACT_ATOMS: atom_id res chain seq x y z
N MET A 1 -49.25 1.02 29.03
CA MET A 1 -48.98 2.46 28.85
C MET A 1 -47.51 2.67 29.22
N PHE A 2 -46.70 3.08 28.24
CA PHE A 2 -45.26 3.47 28.27
C PHE A 2 -44.70 3.91 29.65
N LEU A 3 -43.45 3.68 30.11
CA LEU A 3 -42.08 3.61 29.56
C LEU A 3 -41.21 2.82 30.59
N GLY A 4 -40.00 2.33 30.38
CA GLY A 4 -39.02 2.43 29.30
C GLY A 4 -37.90 1.42 29.55
N GLY A 5 -37.53 0.66 28.51
CA GLY A 5 -36.42 -0.28 28.54
C GLY A 5 -35.09 0.46 28.40
N LYS A 6 -34.18 0.26 29.36
CA LYS A 6 -32.78 0.62 29.18
C LYS A 6 -32.13 -0.39 28.24
N VAL A 7 -31.86 0.06 27.03
CA VAL A 7 -30.93 -0.61 26.10
C VAL A 7 -29.55 -0.45 26.72
N HIS A 8 -28.98 -1.56 27.20
CA HIS A 8 -27.57 -1.60 27.57
C HIS A 8 -26.75 -1.47 26.28
N ASN A 9 -26.17 -0.29 26.08
CA ASN A 9 -25.10 -0.08 25.11
C ASN A 9 -23.86 -0.85 25.60
N GLU A 10 -23.73 -2.11 25.20
CA GLU A 10 -22.42 -2.76 25.14
C GLU A 10 -21.62 -2.07 24.03
N VAL A 11 -20.96 -0.97 24.38
CA VAL A 11 -19.87 -0.44 23.57
C VAL A 11 -18.83 -1.55 23.56
N ALA A 12 -18.70 -2.22 22.42
CA ALA A 12 -17.63 -3.17 22.18
C ALA A 12 -16.30 -2.46 22.44
N THR A 13 -15.74 -2.69 23.63
CA THR A 13 -14.41 -2.25 24.00
C THR A 13 -13.46 -2.94 23.04
N ILE A 14 -13.09 -2.24 21.97
CA ILE A 14 -11.93 -2.59 21.15
C ILE A 14 -10.76 -2.51 22.12
N ARG A 15 -10.40 -3.65 22.69
CA ARG A 15 -9.15 -3.81 23.43
C ARG A 15 -8.07 -3.49 22.41
N TYR A 16 -7.47 -2.32 22.50
CA TYR A 16 -6.20 -2.05 21.88
C TYR A 16 -5.23 -3.07 22.47
N ILE A 17 -5.03 -4.18 21.78
CA ILE A 17 -3.90 -5.04 22.04
C ILE A 17 -2.72 -4.15 21.68
N GLN A 18 -1.99 -3.70 22.69
CA GLN A 18 -0.77 -2.95 22.52
C GLN A 18 0.29 -3.96 22.07
N GLU A 19 0.17 -4.41 20.83
CA GLU A 19 1.20 -5.21 20.18
C GLU A 19 2.44 -4.31 20.07
N ASN A 20 3.59 -4.81 20.54
CA ASN A 20 4.87 -4.14 20.30
C ASN A 20 5.16 -4.21 18.79
N ILE A 21 4.72 -3.19 18.05
CA ILE A 21 4.99 -3.08 16.62
C ILE A 21 6.48 -2.85 16.44
N THR A 22 7.14 -3.80 15.78
CA THR A 22 8.54 -3.64 15.38
C THR A 22 8.59 -2.74 14.14
N LEU A 23 9.23 -1.59 14.28
CA LEU A 23 9.48 -0.67 13.18
C LEU A 23 10.85 -0.95 12.55
N LYS A 24 10.90 -0.97 11.23
CA LYS A 24 12.14 -1.03 10.43
C LYS A 24 12.22 0.19 9.52
N LEU A 25 13.44 0.57 9.15
CA LEU A 25 13.64 1.55 8.11
C LEU A 25 13.07 1.01 6.79
N TRP A 26 12.23 1.79 6.14
CA TRP A 26 11.54 1.47 4.91
C TRP A 26 11.62 2.64 3.94
N CYS A 27 11.68 2.36 2.64
CA CYS A 27 11.66 3.36 1.59
C CYS A 27 10.64 2.93 0.53
N ASP A 28 9.64 3.77 0.28
CA ASP A 28 8.56 3.48 -0.68
C ASP A 28 9.01 3.55 -2.15
N ASP A 29 10.16 4.18 -2.42
CA ASP A 29 10.57 4.54 -3.79
C ASP A 29 11.87 3.86 -4.24
N VAL A 30 12.07 2.60 -3.85
CA VAL A 30 13.15 1.73 -4.36
C VAL A 30 12.90 1.21 -5.78
N LYS A 31 12.38 2.07 -6.67
CA LYS A 31 12.09 1.75 -8.07
C LYS A 31 13.38 1.60 -8.89
N PRO A 32 13.36 0.90 -10.04
CA PRO A 32 14.57 0.65 -10.83
C PRO A 32 15.35 1.90 -11.25
N SER A 33 14.69 3.04 -11.49
CA SER A 33 15.38 4.31 -11.82
C SER A 33 16.23 4.86 -10.67
N ASN A 34 15.99 4.40 -9.44
CA ASN A 34 16.70 4.82 -8.24
C ASN A 34 17.82 3.82 -7.86
N VAL A 35 18.06 2.80 -8.69
CA VAL A 35 19.14 1.83 -8.53
C VAL A 35 20.28 2.17 -9.50
N LEU A 36 21.44 2.51 -8.97
CA LEU A 36 22.63 2.74 -9.76
C LEU A 36 23.29 1.42 -10.13
N LEU A 37 23.59 1.27 -11.42
CA LEU A 37 24.27 0.10 -11.98
C LEU A 37 25.63 0.49 -12.54
N TYR A 38 26.63 -0.35 -12.29
CA TYR A 38 27.93 -0.35 -12.96
C TYR A 38 27.99 -1.51 -13.97
N GLU A 39 29.11 -1.62 -14.68
CA GLU A 39 29.37 -2.65 -15.69
C GLU A 39 28.74 -4.02 -15.34
N LYS A 40 28.13 -4.68 -16.34
CA LYS A 40 27.46 -5.98 -16.19
C LYS A 40 26.32 -5.99 -15.15
N LEU A 41 25.58 -4.89 -15.01
CA LEU A 41 24.41 -4.77 -14.12
C LEU A 41 24.73 -4.94 -12.63
N GLN A 42 25.96 -4.60 -12.22
CA GLN A 42 26.32 -4.63 -10.81
C GLN A 42 25.65 -3.46 -10.09
N ILE A 43 24.85 -3.73 -9.04
CA ILE A 43 24.28 -2.68 -8.19
C ILE A 43 25.41 -2.01 -7.40
N VAL A 44 25.56 -0.70 -7.54
CA VAL A 44 26.58 0.10 -6.84
C VAL A 44 26.01 1.12 -5.87
N GLY A 45 24.70 1.39 -5.92
CA GLY A 45 24.06 2.29 -4.97
C GLY A 45 22.56 2.41 -5.16
N LEU A 46 21.91 2.92 -4.12
CA LEU A 46 20.54 3.41 -4.15
C LEU A 46 20.57 4.91 -3.92
N ILE A 47 19.82 5.64 -4.74
CA ILE A 47 19.65 7.10 -4.62
C ILE A 47 18.20 7.41 -4.22
N ASP A 48 17.91 8.70 -4.04
CA ASP A 48 16.54 9.19 -3.90
C ASP A 48 15.81 8.65 -2.65
N TRP A 49 16.39 8.96 -1.48
CA TRP A 49 15.92 8.48 -0.18
C TRP A 49 14.79 9.32 0.44
N GLU A 50 14.18 10.25 -0.31
CA GLU A 50 13.25 11.24 0.24
C GLU A 50 11.97 10.63 0.83
N PHE A 51 11.60 9.41 0.42
CA PHE A 51 10.46 8.64 0.93
C PHE A 51 10.85 7.56 1.95
N THR A 52 11.88 7.83 2.75
CA THR A 52 12.38 6.89 3.77
C THR A 52 11.82 7.21 5.15
N TYR A 53 11.26 6.20 5.84
CA TYR A 53 10.68 6.37 7.17
C TYR A 53 10.68 5.05 7.97
N ALA A 54 10.36 5.14 9.27
CA ALA A 54 10.19 3.96 10.12
C ALA A 54 8.80 3.36 9.92
N ALA A 55 8.72 2.12 9.46
CA ALA A 55 7.47 1.44 9.10
C ALA A 55 7.33 0.08 9.80
N PRO A 56 6.09 -0.37 10.07
CA PRO A 56 5.84 -1.76 10.45
C PRO A 56 6.32 -2.71 9.35
N THR A 57 6.91 -3.83 9.75
CA THR A 57 7.35 -4.87 8.80
C THR A 57 6.23 -5.41 7.92
N ALA A 58 4.98 -5.32 8.35
CA ALA A 58 3.83 -5.73 7.55
C ALA A 58 3.73 -4.98 6.20
N ILE A 59 4.26 -3.76 6.10
CA ILE A 59 4.22 -2.97 4.84
C ILE A 59 5.04 -3.66 3.73
N SER A 60 6.12 -4.38 4.05
CA SER A 60 6.92 -5.08 3.04
C SER A 60 6.20 -6.29 2.41
N SER A 61 5.02 -6.64 2.93
CA SER A 61 4.15 -7.64 2.32
C SER A 61 3.34 -7.09 1.14
N ALA A 62 3.36 -5.79 0.89
CA ALA A 62 2.74 -5.21 -0.30
C ALA A 62 3.68 -5.34 -1.51
N PRO A 63 3.18 -5.78 -2.67
CA PRO A 63 3.99 -5.79 -3.87
C PRO A 63 4.40 -4.34 -4.23
N PRO A 64 5.64 -4.12 -4.71
CA PRO A 64 6.09 -2.78 -5.03
C PRO A 64 5.17 -2.13 -6.07
N TRP A 65 4.77 -0.88 -5.82
CA TRP A 65 3.87 -0.14 -6.72
C TRP A 65 4.50 0.05 -8.11
N TRP A 66 5.82 0.20 -8.18
CA TRP A 66 6.61 0.36 -9.40
C TRP A 66 6.76 -0.91 -10.23
N LEU A 67 6.23 -2.05 -9.81
CA LEU A 67 6.26 -3.31 -10.57
C LEU A 67 5.73 -3.15 -12.01
N LEU A 68 4.82 -2.18 -12.19
CA LEU A 68 4.22 -1.87 -13.47
C LEU A 68 5.03 -0.87 -14.30
N ILE A 69 5.99 -0.16 -13.70
CA ILE A 69 6.89 0.85 -14.32
C ILE A 69 6.14 2.02 -15.00
N GLU A 70 4.90 1.81 -15.39
CA GLU A 70 3.94 2.71 -16.00
C GLU A 70 2.88 3.06 -14.94
N GLN A 71 2.53 4.34 -14.86
CA GLN A 71 1.31 4.74 -14.18
C GLN A 71 0.11 4.14 -14.92
N PRO A 72 -0.89 3.59 -14.20
CA PRO A 72 -2.13 3.19 -14.83
C PRO A 72 -2.73 4.38 -15.58
N ASP A 73 -3.07 4.19 -16.86
CA ASP A 73 -4.02 5.05 -17.55
C ASP A 73 -5.42 4.70 -17.03
N TRP A 74 -5.67 5.19 -15.80
CA TRP A 74 -6.72 4.79 -14.88
C TRP A 74 -8.16 4.80 -15.45
N PRO A 75 -8.55 5.69 -16.39
CA PRO A 75 -9.95 5.78 -16.79
C PRO A 75 -10.46 4.66 -17.72
N TYR A 76 -9.60 4.00 -18.51
CA TYR A 76 -10.09 3.18 -19.64
C TYR A 76 -9.85 1.67 -19.57
N CYS A 77 -8.90 1.16 -18.77
CA CYS A 77 -8.60 -0.27 -18.82
C CYS A 77 -7.97 -0.89 -17.57
N ILE A 78 -8.62 -0.71 -16.43
CA ILE A 78 -8.24 -1.36 -15.16
C ILE A 78 -8.09 -2.89 -15.28
N GLU A 79 -8.87 -3.54 -16.15
CA GLU A 79 -8.78 -4.98 -16.41
C GLU A 79 -7.51 -5.38 -17.17
N ALA A 80 -7.12 -4.61 -18.18
CA ALA A 80 -5.83 -4.84 -18.85
C ALA A 80 -4.67 -4.54 -17.90
N TRP A 81 -4.78 -3.47 -17.12
CA TRP A 81 -3.81 -3.13 -16.08
C TRP A 81 -3.64 -4.25 -15.06
N MET A 82 -4.74 -4.84 -14.57
CA MET A 82 -4.71 -5.98 -13.66
C MET A 82 -4.03 -7.20 -14.30
N LYS A 83 -4.30 -7.50 -15.57
CA LYS A 83 -3.61 -8.59 -16.28
C LYS A 83 -2.11 -8.38 -16.35
N VAL A 84 -1.66 -7.17 -16.69
CA VAL A 84 -0.23 -6.83 -16.72
C VAL A 84 0.38 -6.91 -15.32
N ARG A 85 -0.30 -6.37 -14.30
CA ARG A 85 0.12 -6.43 -12.90
C ARG A 85 0.31 -7.87 -12.44
N ASP A 86 -0.69 -8.71 -12.66
CA ASP A 86 -0.68 -10.09 -12.20
C ASP A 86 0.42 -10.88 -12.92
N TYR A 87 0.60 -10.68 -14.23
CA TYR A 87 1.68 -11.29 -14.99
C TYR A 87 3.07 -10.90 -14.43
N ARG A 88 3.32 -9.61 -14.22
CA ARG A 88 4.58 -9.11 -13.68
C ARG A 88 4.79 -9.54 -12.23
N LEU A 89 3.72 -9.59 -11.43
CA LEU A 89 3.78 -10.03 -10.04
C LEU A 89 4.17 -11.51 -9.96
N GLN A 90 3.63 -12.36 -10.84
CA GLN A 90 4.06 -13.75 -10.90
C GLN A 90 5.53 -13.90 -11.30
N ALA A 91 6.04 -13.07 -12.22
CA ALA A 91 7.45 -13.07 -12.58
C ALA A 91 8.33 -12.64 -11.40
N PHE A 92 7.95 -11.56 -10.72
CA PHE A 92 8.63 -11.06 -9.53
C PHE A 92 8.65 -12.11 -8.40
N LEU A 93 7.49 -12.68 -8.06
CA LEU A 93 7.39 -13.71 -7.02
C LEU A 93 8.23 -14.95 -7.33
N LYS A 94 8.34 -15.36 -8.60
CA LYS A 94 9.21 -16.47 -9.00
C LYS A 94 10.68 -16.20 -8.68
N VAL A 95 11.14 -14.96 -8.89
CA VAL A 95 12.52 -14.56 -8.59
C VAL A 95 12.70 -14.41 -7.08
N LEU A 96 11.77 -13.75 -6.40
CA LEU A 96 11.79 -13.56 -4.94
C LEU A 96 11.87 -14.89 -4.20
N ILE A 97 11.03 -15.87 -4.55
CA ILE A 97 11.05 -17.21 -3.93
C ILE A 97 12.42 -17.87 -4.08
N LYS A 98 13.05 -17.79 -5.26
CA LYS A 98 14.39 -18.37 -5.47
C LYS A 98 15.45 -17.72 -4.58
N HIS A 99 15.36 -16.41 -4.39
CA HIS A 99 16.27 -15.67 -3.50
C HIS A 99 16.00 -15.99 -2.03
N GLU A 100 14.74 -16.01 -1.60
CA GLU A 100 14.33 -16.39 -0.25
C GLU A 100 14.81 -17.82 0.08
N ASP A 101 14.60 -18.78 -0.83
CA ASP A 101 15.08 -20.17 -0.68
C ASP A 101 16.60 -20.25 -0.53
N ALA A 102 17.34 -19.43 -1.28
CA ALA A 102 18.80 -19.38 -1.16
C ALA A 102 19.22 -18.82 0.20
N LEU A 103 18.62 -17.71 0.64
CA LEU A 103 18.93 -17.09 1.93
C LEU A 103 18.55 -17.99 3.11
N LEU A 104 17.43 -18.71 3.03
CA LEU A 104 17.03 -19.73 4.02
C LEU A 104 18.09 -20.84 4.12
N ARG A 105 18.56 -21.36 2.98
CA ARG A 105 19.61 -22.39 2.94
C ARG A 105 20.92 -21.93 3.57
N TYR A 106 21.27 -20.65 3.42
CA TYR A 106 22.46 -20.06 4.03
C TYR A 106 22.25 -19.56 5.47
N GLY A 107 21.04 -19.70 6.03
CA GLY A 107 20.72 -19.20 7.38
C GLY A 107 20.75 -17.67 7.49
N GLN A 108 20.58 -16.96 6.37
CA GLN A 108 20.58 -15.50 6.29
C GLN A 108 19.16 -14.90 6.32
N LEU A 109 18.13 -15.75 6.28
CA LEU A 109 16.73 -15.38 6.36
C LEU A 109 16.03 -16.38 7.29
N GLU A 110 15.11 -15.88 8.11
CA GLU A 110 14.22 -16.71 8.95
C GLU A 110 12.87 -16.91 8.27
N GLU A 111 12.16 -18.01 8.59
CA GLU A 111 10.83 -18.29 7.99
C GLU A 111 9.83 -17.14 8.19
N GLY A 112 9.87 -16.47 9.35
CA GLY A 112 9.00 -15.32 9.65
C GLY A 112 9.31 -14.06 8.84
N GLN A 113 10.40 -14.05 8.07
CA GLN A 113 10.83 -12.92 7.25
C GLN A 113 10.52 -13.13 5.75
N ILE A 114 9.95 -14.28 5.38
CA ILE A 114 9.54 -14.58 4.00
C ILE A 114 8.39 -13.67 3.59
N LEU A 115 8.54 -12.98 2.46
CA LEU A 115 7.60 -12.00 1.94
C LEU A 115 6.76 -12.53 0.79
N SER A 116 7.26 -13.50 0.01
CA SER A 116 6.56 -14.00 -1.18
C SER A 116 5.14 -14.53 -0.89
N GLY A 117 4.94 -15.22 0.23
CA GLY A 117 3.65 -15.73 0.67
C GLY A 117 2.63 -14.61 0.96
N PRO A 118 2.92 -13.70 1.91
CA PRO A 118 2.10 -12.52 2.17
C PRO A 118 1.85 -11.66 0.92
N MET A 119 2.89 -11.44 0.10
CA MET A 119 2.80 -10.62 -1.11
C MET A 119 1.93 -11.22 -2.20
N ARG A 120 1.90 -12.55 -2.33
CA ARG A 120 0.96 -13.25 -3.23
C ARG A 120 -0.50 -13.05 -2.80
N LYS A 121 -0.75 -12.98 -1.49
CA LYS A 121 -2.10 -12.79 -0.93
C LYS A 121 -2.53 -11.33 -0.94
N ASN A 122 -1.59 -10.41 -1.15
CA ASN A 122 -1.87 -8.99 -1.21
C ASN A 122 -2.58 -8.65 -2.53
N LEU A 123 -3.89 -8.47 -2.42
CA LEU A 123 -4.75 -8.02 -3.51
C LEU A 123 -4.27 -6.65 -4.00
N ALA A 124 -4.49 -6.33 -5.28
CA ALA A 124 -4.38 -4.95 -5.74
C ALA A 124 -5.37 -4.11 -4.96
N PHE A 125 -4.95 -3.56 -3.82
CA PHE A 125 -5.78 -2.74 -2.95
C PHE A 125 -6.45 -1.64 -3.77
N ASP A 126 -5.71 -1.07 -4.72
CA ASP A 126 -6.20 -0.05 -5.65
C ASP A 126 -7.38 -0.53 -6.50
N ALA A 127 -7.30 -1.72 -7.10
CA ALA A 127 -8.40 -2.21 -7.93
C ALA A 127 -9.65 -2.54 -7.11
N ILE A 128 -9.48 -3.14 -5.92
CA ILE A 128 -10.61 -3.38 -5.01
C ILE A 128 -11.19 -2.07 -4.51
N PHE A 129 -10.33 -1.14 -4.12
CA PHE A 129 -10.74 0.15 -3.63
C PHE A 129 -11.59 0.84 -4.68
N TRP A 130 -11.06 1.10 -5.87
CA TRP A 130 -11.76 1.88 -6.87
C TRP A 130 -12.92 1.17 -7.57
N GLN A 131 -12.88 -0.16 -7.78
CA GLN A 131 -13.99 -0.86 -8.43
C GLN A 131 -15.10 -1.28 -7.46
N LYS A 132 -14.76 -1.54 -6.20
CA LYS A 132 -15.68 -2.16 -5.24
C LYS A 132 -15.96 -1.30 -4.02
N LEU A 133 -14.95 -0.65 -3.43
CA LEU A 133 -15.14 0.11 -2.20
C LEU A 133 -15.58 1.55 -2.49
N ASP A 134 -14.91 2.26 -3.40
CA ASP A 134 -15.16 3.64 -3.74
C ASP A 134 -16.62 3.85 -4.20
N PRO A 135 -17.19 3.06 -5.12
CA PRO A 135 -18.60 3.20 -5.50
C PRO A 135 -19.56 2.85 -4.36
N ARG A 136 -19.18 1.95 -3.44
CA ARG A 136 -20.01 1.57 -2.29
C ARG A 136 -20.04 2.64 -1.21
N PHE A 137 -18.94 3.35 -1.00
CA PHE A 137 -18.84 4.38 0.05
C PHE A 137 -19.16 5.79 -0.47
N PHE A 138 -18.88 6.07 -1.75
CA PHE A 138 -18.96 7.43 -2.33
C PHE A 138 -19.87 7.54 -3.56
N GLY A 139 -20.48 6.42 -4.00
CA GLY A 139 -21.39 6.37 -5.15
C GLY A 139 -20.67 6.23 -6.49
N SER A 140 -21.40 5.87 -7.55
CA SER A 140 -20.83 5.74 -8.90
C SER A 140 -20.33 7.10 -9.41
N VAL A 141 -19.08 7.15 -9.86
CA VAL A 141 -18.48 8.36 -10.45
C VAL A 141 -18.48 8.23 -11.97
N GLU A 142 -18.84 9.31 -12.68
CA GLU A 142 -18.81 9.37 -14.16
C GLU A 142 -17.38 9.28 -14.73
N SER A 143 -16.38 9.70 -13.94
CA SER A 143 -14.94 9.68 -14.27
C SER A 143 -14.13 9.19 -13.06
N PRO A 144 -13.48 8.02 -13.13
CA PRO A 144 -12.63 7.51 -12.05
C PRO A 144 -11.41 8.40 -11.73
N GLY A 145 -10.92 9.18 -12.71
CA GLY A 145 -9.75 10.06 -12.54
C GLY A 145 -10.01 11.29 -11.65
N ASP A 146 -11.27 11.75 -11.61
CA ASP A 146 -11.69 12.94 -10.84
C ASP A 146 -12.45 12.59 -9.55
N ALA A 147 -12.63 11.28 -9.28
CA ALA A 147 -13.36 10.78 -8.11
C ALA A 147 -12.82 11.35 -6.79
N TRP A 148 -11.50 11.50 -6.67
CA TRP A 148 -10.85 12.08 -5.50
C TRP A 148 -11.20 13.57 -5.27
N LEU A 149 -11.52 14.35 -6.31
CA LEU A 149 -11.95 15.75 -6.19
C LEU A 149 -13.33 15.85 -5.53
N LYS A 150 -14.24 14.93 -5.86
CA LYS A 150 -15.50 14.79 -5.10
C LYS A 150 -15.18 14.41 -3.66
N GLY A 151 -14.28 13.44 -3.43
CA GLY A 151 -13.74 13.06 -2.11
C GLY A 151 -13.37 14.26 -1.22
N LEU A 152 -12.64 15.24 -1.77
CA LEU A 152 -12.24 16.45 -1.05
C LEU A 152 -13.41 17.31 -0.58
N SER A 153 -14.52 17.34 -1.33
CA SER A 153 -15.72 18.09 -0.94
C SER A 153 -16.41 17.49 0.30
N TRP A 154 -16.20 16.20 0.57
CA TRP A 154 -16.73 15.49 1.75
C TRP A 154 -15.86 15.67 3.00
N LEU A 155 -14.65 16.22 2.87
CA LEU A 155 -13.84 16.53 4.05
C LEU A 155 -14.52 17.63 4.86
N LEU A 156 -14.81 17.33 6.12
CA LEU A 156 -15.30 18.32 7.08
C LEU A 156 -14.42 19.58 7.03
N ARG A 157 -15.05 20.76 7.03
CA ARG A 157 -14.36 22.07 6.99
C ARG A 157 -13.21 22.18 7.99
N LYS A 158 -13.40 21.60 9.19
CA LYS A 158 -12.38 21.54 10.25
C LYS A 158 -11.15 20.70 9.86
N ARG A 159 -11.35 19.56 9.18
CA ARG A 159 -10.25 18.72 8.66
C ARG A 159 -9.51 19.42 7.53
N LYS A 160 -10.25 20.05 6.60
CA LYS A 160 -9.65 20.82 5.51
C LYS A 160 -8.75 21.95 6.03
N LYS A 161 -9.26 22.79 6.95
CA LYS A 161 -8.47 23.85 7.61
C LYS A 161 -7.22 23.33 8.33
N SER A 162 -7.33 22.16 8.97
CA SER A 162 -6.18 21.55 9.67
C SER A 162 -5.10 21.08 8.71
N MET A 163 -5.49 20.55 7.54
CA MET A 163 -4.54 20.14 6.49
C MET A 163 -3.89 21.36 5.84
N GLU A 164 -4.66 22.40 5.53
CA GLU A 164 -4.16 23.67 4.98
C GLU A 164 -3.12 24.32 5.89
N SER A 165 -3.39 24.40 7.20
CA SER A 165 -2.43 24.92 8.19
C SER A 165 -1.11 24.14 8.24
N LEU A 166 -1.15 22.81 8.05
CA LEU A 166 0.04 21.96 7.98
C LEU A 166 0.87 22.19 6.71
N VAL A 167 0.20 22.45 5.57
CA VAL A 167 0.86 22.76 4.30
C VAL A 167 1.55 24.11 4.38
N GLU A 168 0.90 25.12 4.97
CA GLU A 168 1.50 26.45 5.19
C GLU A 168 2.74 26.41 6.09
N HIS A 169 2.84 25.46 7.00
CA HIS A 169 4.03 25.30 7.85
C HIS A 169 5.19 24.55 7.18
N LYS A 170 4.94 23.90 6.03
CA LYS A 170 5.95 23.16 5.26
C LYS A 170 6.55 23.99 4.12
N LEU A 171 5.91 25.09 3.73
CA LEU A 171 6.40 26.07 2.75
C LEU A 171 7.17 27.20 3.44
#